data_AF-A0A839BZP8-F1
#
_entry.id   AF-A0A839BZP8-F1
#
_cell.length_a   1.000
_cell.length_b   1.000
_cell.length_c   1.000
_cell.angle_alpha   90.00
_cell.angle_beta   90.00
_cell.angle_gamma   90.00
#
_symmetry.space_group_name_H-M   'P 1'
#
loop_
_entity.id
_entity.type
_entity.pdbx_description
1 polymer ?
#
loop_
_entity_poly.entity_id
_entity_poly.type
_entity_poly.pdbx_seq_one_letter_code
_entity_poly.pdbx_strand_id
1 'polypeptide(L)'
;MDNAVLSLIEQMLVSNATLLRQAEDGEWDAFVEESAAYSIGMRTLCEIDLTQLAQHNKQQVVGQLGQLLDVDARLSRAIQDRLSTLGTELSTMRKSSASAKAYTAV
;
A
#
# COMPACT_ATOMS: atom_id res chain seq x y z
N MET A 1 -17.07 17.75 -12.46
CA MET A 1 -17.01 16.86 -11.29
C MET A 1 -16.51 15.49 -11.73
N ASP A 2 -17.20 14.82 -12.64
CA ASP A 2 -16.86 13.47 -13.13
C ASP A 2 -15.42 13.32 -13.63
N ASN A 3 -14.93 14.24 -14.47
CA ASN A 3 -13.54 14.19 -14.96
C ASN A 3 -12.49 14.34 -13.85
N ALA A 4 -12.80 15.07 -12.78
CA ALA A 4 -11.89 15.22 -11.65
C ALA A 4 -11.84 13.94 -10.80
N VAL A 5 -12.99 13.28 -10.62
CA VAL A 5 -13.08 11.98 -9.94
C VAL A 5 -12.32 10.92 -10.72
N LEU A 6 -12.54 10.82 -12.04
CA LEU A 6 -11.81 9.90 -12.91
C LEU A 6 -10.29 10.15 -12.86
N SER A 7 -9.86 11.40 -12.97
CA SER A 7 -8.44 11.74 -12.89
C SER A 7 -7.81 11.37 -11.55
N LEU A 8 -8.54 11.57 -10.44
CA LEU A 8 -8.07 11.17 -9.11
C LEU A 8 -7.97 9.64 -9.01
N ILE A 9 -8.96 8.89 -9.50
CA ILE A 9 -8.91 7.43 -9.50
C ILE A 9 -7.72 6.92 -10.34
N GLU A 10 -7.47 7.52 -11.50
CA GLU A 10 -6.32 7.17 -12.35
C GLU A 10 -4.98 7.46 -11.66
N GLN A 11 -4.85 8.60 -11.00
CA GLN A 11 -3.67 8.91 -10.18
C GLN A 11 -3.48 7.89 -9.06
N MET A 12 -4.58 7.47 -8.42
CA MET A 12 -4.55 6.45 -7.37
C MET A 12 -4.20 5.07 -7.88
N LEU A 13 -4.66 4.68 -9.08
CA LEU A 13 -4.26 3.44 -9.73
C LEU A 13 -2.76 3.41 -10.04
N VAL A 14 -2.21 4.51 -10.54
CA VAL A 14 -0.76 4.64 -10.80
C VAL A 14 0.02 4.55 -9.50
N SER A 15 -0.37 5.31 -8.49
CA SER A 15 0.31 5.31 -7.18
C SER A 15 0.27 3.93 -6.52
N ASN A 16 -0.89 3.26 -6.52
CA ASN A 16 -1.05 1.92 -5.96
C ASN A 16 -0.19 0.89 -6.70
N ALA A 17 -0.13 0.95 -8.04
CA ALA A 17 0.73 0.08 -8.83
C ALA A 17 2.23 0.32 -8.55
N THR A 18 2.65 1.59 -8.38
CA THR A 18 4.04 1.92 -8.02
C THR A 18 4.40 1.37 -6.64
N LEU A 19 3.54 1.60 -5.64
CA LEU A 19 3.74 1.08 -4.29
C LEU A 19 3.81 -0.45 -4.26
N LEU A 20 2.94 -1.11 -5.02
CA LEU A 20 2.97 -2.56 -5.13
C LEU A 20 4.27 -3.06 -5.76
N ARG A 21 4.73 -2.41 -6.84
CA ARG A 21 6.01 -2.74 -7.47
C ARG A 21 7.18 -2.55 -6.49
N GLN A 22 7.23 -1.43 -5.77
CA GLN A 22 8.25 -1.18 -4.76
C GLN A 22 8.24 -2.24 -3.66
N ALA A 23 7.06 -2.65 -3.20
CA ALA A 23 6.91 -3.73 -2.22
C ALA A 23 7.40 -5.09 -2.76
N GLU A 24 7.08 -5.41 -4.02
CA GLU A 24 7.53 -6.63 -4.70
C GLU A 24 9.06 -6.62 -4.96
N ASP A 25 9.63 -5.46 -5.27
CA ASP A 25 11.07 -5.23 -5.50
C ASP A 25 11.87 -5.11 -4.18
N GLY A 26 11.18 -4.99 -3.04
CA GLY A 26 11.79 -4.80 -1.71
C GLY A 26 12.32 -3.39 -1.45
N GLU A 27 11.92 -2.40 -2.26
CA GLU A 27 12.27 -0.98 -2.16
C GLU A 27 11.49 -0.28 -1.03
N TRP A 28 11.62 -0.77 0.20
CA TRP A 28 10.80 -0.33 1.33
C TRP A 28 11.01 1.12 1.76
N ASP A 29 12.18 1.71 1.51
CA ASP A 29 12.44 3.13 1.80
C ASP A 29 11.63 4.04 0.87
N ALA A 30 11.70 3.79 -0.44
CA ALA A 30 10.92 4.51 -1.45
C ALA A 30 9.41 4.29 -1.24
N PHE A 31 9.02 3.06 -0.90
CA PHE A 31 7.64 2.73 -0.54
C PHE A 31 7.11 3.63 0.59
N VAL A 32 7.87 3.80 1.67
CA VAL A 32 7.45 4.61 2.82
C VAL A 32 7.31 6.08 2.42
N GLU A 33 8.24 6.62 1.63
CA GLU A 33 8.19 8.00 1.14
C GLU A 33 6.92 8.29 0.34
N GLU A 34 6.50 7.36 -0.52
CA GLU A 34 5.33 7.53 -1.39
C GLU A 34 3.99 7.17 -0.70
N SER A 35 4.01 6.31 0.32
CA SER A 35 2.81 5.80 0.99
C SER A 35 1.92 6.88 1.63
N ALA A 36 2.52 7.99 2.06
CA ALA A 36 1.80 9.11 2.66
C ALA A 36 0.89 9.82 1.65
N ALA A 37 1.42 10.06 0.44
CA ALA A 37 0.66 10.70 -0.64
C ALA A 37 -0.51 9.81 -1.10
N TYR A 38 -0.26 8.50 -1.25
CA TYR A 38 -1.30 7.52 -1.56
C TYR A 38 -2.41 7.51 -0.50
N SER A 39 -2.05 7.49 0.78
CA SER A 39 -3.02 7.47 1.89
C SER A 39 -3.89 8.72 1.93
N ILE A 40 -3.32 9.88 1.61
CA ILE A 40 -4.07 11.15 1.49
C ILE A 40 -5.05 11.06 0.33
N GLY A 41 -4.61 10.62 -0.85
CA GLY A 41 -5.47 10.50 -2.02
C GLY A 41 -6.63 9.49 -1.84
N MET A 42 -6.37 8.37 -1.16
CA MET A 42 -7.41 7.40 -0.81
C MET A 42 -8.45 7.99 0.15
N ARG A 43 -8.02 8.79 1.12
CA ARG A 43 -8.94 9.51 2.01
C ARG A 43 -9.81 10.49 1.22
N THR A 44 -9.21 11.25 0.31
CA THR A 44 -9.95 12.15 -0.57
C THR A 44 -10.98 11.41 -1.42
N LEU A 45 -10.66 10.21 -1.96
CA LEU A 45 -11.64 9.39 -2.67
C LEU A 45 -12.84 9.01 -1.79
N CYS A 46 -12.62 8.66 -0.53
CA CYS A 46 -13.69 8.34 0.42
C CYS A 46 -14.59 9.53 0.77
N GLU A 47 -14.10 10.76 0.60
CA GLU A 47 -14.87 11.99 0.86
C GLU A 47 -15.76 12.40 -0.34
N ILE A 48 -15.60 11.78 -1.51
CA ILE A 48 -16.35 12.12 -2.72
C ILE A 48 -17.74 11.49 -2.68
N ASP A 49 -18.76 12.32 -2.84
CA ASP A 49 -20.13 11.87 -3.07
C ASP A 49 -20.32 11.33 -4.50
N LEU A 50 -20.22 10.01 -4.64
CA LEU A 50 -20.38 9.31 -5.91
C LEU A 50 -21.84 9.29 -6.43
N THR A 51 -22.82 9.71 -5.63
CA THR A 51 -24.23 9.73 -6.08
C THR A 51 -24.47 10.77 -7.17
N GLN A 52 -23.66 11.83 -7.17
CA GLN A 52 -23.74 12.98 -8.09
C GLN A 52 -23.08 12.75 -9.45
N LEU A 53 -22.43 11.60 -9.66
CA LEU A 53 -21.81 11.26 -10.95
C LEU A 53 -22.86 11.16 -12.06
N ALA A 54 -22.53 11.63 -13.26
CA ALA A 54 -23.40 11.45 -14.40
C ALA A 54 -23.49 9.96 -14.75
N GLN A 55 -24.70 9.53 -15.15
CA GLN A 55 -25.01 8.11 -15.33
C GLN A 55 -24.12 7.40 -16.37
N HIS A 56 -23.62 8.11 -17.37
CA HIS A 56 -22.70 7.58 -18.38
C HIS A 56 -21.30 7.27 -17.82
N ASN A 57 -20.87 7.96 -16.75
CA ASN A 57 -19.54 7.75 -16.14
C ASN A 57 -19.58 6.77 -14.96
N LYS A 58 -20.76 6.47 -14.41
CA LYS A 58 -20.90 5.58 -13.24
C LYS A 58 -20.29 4.19 -13.46
N GLN A 59 -20.51 3.57 -14.62
CA GLN A 59 -19.96 2.24 -14.91
C GLN A 59 -18.44 2.25 -14.97
N GLN A 60 -17.84 3.27 -15.60
CA GLN A 60 -16.39 3.42 -15.69
C GLN A 60 -15.78 3.64 -14.30
N VAL A 61 -16.34 4.56 -13.52
CA VAL A 61 -15.87 4.84 -12.15
C VAL A 61 -15.93 3.59 -11.27
N VAL A 62 -17.03 2.83 -11.32
CA VAL A 62 -17.15 1.57 -10.56
C VAL A 62 -16.10 0.55 -11.00
N GLY A 63 -15.86 0.41 -12.30
CA GLY A 63 -14.83 -0.50 -12.81
C GLY A 63 -13.43 -0.13 -12.34
N GLN A 64 -13.07 1.16 -12.41
CA GLN A 64 -11.76 1.64 -11.96
C GLN A 64 -11.59 1.56 -10.43
N LEU A 65 -12.65 1.82 -9.65
CA LEU A 65 -12.63 1.63 -8.19
C LEU A 65 -12.46 0.15 -7.83
N GLY A 66 -13.11 -0.77 -8.57
CA GLY A 66 -12.91 -2.20 -8.39
C GLY A 66 -11.45 -2.60 -8.60
N GLN A 67 -10.84 -2.13 -9.69
CA GLN A 67 -9.42 -2.35 -9.96
C GLN A 67 -8.54 -1.77 -8.84
N LEU A 68 -8.84 -0.57 -8.35
CA LEU A 68 -8.09 0.06 -7.27
C LEU A 68 -8.10 -0.78 -6.00
N LEU A 69 -9.26 -1.33 -5.62
CA LEU A 69 -9.41 -2.20 -4.46
C LEU A 69 -8.68 -3.54 -4.63
N ASP A 70 -8.67 -4.11 -5.83
CA ASP A 70 -7.93 -5.35 -6.11
C ASP A 70 -6.41 -5.17 -5.92
N VAL A 71 -5.87 -4.05 -6.38
CA VAL A 71 -4.44 -3.72 -6.20
C VAL A 71 -4.16 -3.42 -4.72
N ASP A 72 -5.04 -2.67 -4.04
CA ASP A 72 -4.88 -2.37 -2.60
C ASP A 72 -4.89 -3.65 -1.73
N ALA A 73 -5.71 -4.64 -2.08
CA ALA A 73 -5.72 -5.94 -1.41
C ALA A 73 -4.43 -6.75 -1.63
N ARG A 74 -3.76 -6.59 -2.79
CA ARG A 74 -2.43 -7.17 -3.02
C ARG A 74 -1.37 -6.44 -2.20
N LEU A 75 -1.42 -5.11 -2.21
CA LEU A 75 -0.49 -4.28 -1.45
C LEU A 75 -0.56 -4.54 0.06
N SER A 76 -1.77 -4.62 0.60
CA SER A 76 -2.01 -4.98 2.01
C SER A 76 -1.37 -6.32 2.40
N ARG A 77 -1.44 -7.33 1.51
CA ARG A 77 -0.79 -8.62 1.74
C ARG A 77 0.73 -8.50 1.70
N ALA A 78 1.30 -7.79 0.74
CA ALA A 78 2.75 -7.58 0.65
C ALA A 78 3.31 -6.91 1.92
N ILE A 79 2.59 -5.92 2.47
CA ILE A 79 2.97 -5.26 3.74
C ILE A 79 2.92 -6.27 4.90
N GLN A 80 1.88 -7.10 5.00
CA GLN A 80 1.76 -8.11 6.06
C GLN A 80 2.89 -9.15 5.98
N ASP A 81 3.21 -9.62 4.79
CA ASP A 81 4.31 -10.57 4.57
C ASP A 81 5.66 -9.96 4.98
N ARG A 82 5.88 -8.68 4.68
CA ARG A 82 7.08 -7.96 5.12
C ARG A 82 7.14 -7.82 6.64
N LEU A 83 6.04 -7.47 7.29
CA LEU A 83 5.96 -7.38 8.76
C LEU A 83 6.29 -8.73 9.42
N SER A 84 5.77 -9.84 8.88
CA SER A 84 6.09 -11.19 9.33
C SER A 84 7.58 -11.51 9.21
N THR A 85 8.18 -11.13 8.07
CA THR A 85 9.61 -11.30 7.80
C THR A 85 10.46 -10.52 8.79
N LEU A 86 10.18 -9.22 8.98
CA LEU A 86 10.87 -8.37 9.95
C LEU A 86 10.75 -8.90 11.38
N GLY A 87 9.57 -9.40 11.77
CA GLY A 87 9.36 -10.03 13.08
C GLY A 87 10.23 -11.27 13.30
N THR A 88 10.43 -12.07 12.24
CA THR A 88 11.32 -13.23 12.26
C THR A 88 12.78 -12.80 12.36
N GLU A 89 13.21 -11.85 11.53
CA GLU A 89 14.58 -11.29 11.54
C GLU A 89 14.95 -10.75 12.94
N LEU A 90 14.09 -9.91 13.54
CA LEU A 90 14.30 -9.38 14.89
C LEU A 90 14.41 -10.50 15.95
N SER A 91 13.56 -11.52 15.84
CA SER A 91 13.60 -12.67 16.75
C SER A 91 14.91 -13.44 16.63
N THR A 92 15.44 -13.62 15.41
CA THR A 92 16.73 -14.28 15.19
C THR A 92 17.90 -13.46 15.73
N MET A 93 17.91 -12.13 15.51
CA MET A 93 18.93 -11.23 16.05
C MET A 93 18.96 -11.26 17.58
N ARG A 94 17.79 -11.30 18.22
CA ARG A 94 17.70 -11.42 19.69
C ARG A 94 18.28 -12.73 20.21
N LYS A 95 18.02 -13.86 19.54
CA LYS A 95 18.61 -15.15 19.90
C LYS A 95 20.13 -15.17 19.68
N SER A 96 20.59 -14.62 18.56
CA SER A 96 22.02 -14.47 18.25
C SER A 96 22.74 -13.64 19.31
N SER A 97 22.22 -12.46 19.65
CA SER A 97 22.81 -11.62 20.70
C SER A 97 22.79 -12.26 22.09
N ALA A 98 21.74 -13.00 22.45
CA ALA A 98 21.69 -13.78 23.69
C ALA A 98 22.77 -14.88 23.70
N SER A 99 22.94 -15.60 22.59
CA SER A 99 24.00 -16.61 22.46
C SER A 99 25.40 -16.02 22.52
N ALA A 100 25.65 -14.90 21.82
CA ALA A 100 26.94 -14.22 21.85
C ALA A 100 27.32 -13.78 23.27
N LYS A 101 26.36 -13.23 24.04
CA LYS A 101 26.57 -12.87 25.45
C LYS A 101 26.91 -14.07 26.33
N ALA A 102 26.29 -15.22 26.10
CA ALA A 102 26.58 -16.44 26.85
C ALA A 102 28.00 -16.96 26.58
N TYR A 103 28.50 -16.83 25.34
CA TYR A 103 29.85 -17.25 24.98
C TYR A 103 30.94 -16.27 25.48
N THR A 104 30.65 -14.99 25.60
CA THR A 104 31.61 -13.99 26.12
C THR A 104 31.60 -13.87 27.65
N ALA A 105 30.69 -14.55 28.34
CA ALA A 105 30.57 -14.54 29.80
C ALA A 105 31.34 -15.69 30.49
N VAL A 106 32.17 -16.42 29.74
CA VAL A 106 33.07 -17.49 30.22
C VAL A 106 34.49 -16.95 30.33
#